data_AF-A0A7S0WFS2-F1
#
_entry.id   AF-A0A7S0WFS2-F1
#
_cell.length_a   1.000
_cell.length_b   1.000
_cell.length_c   1.000
_cell.angle_alpha   90.00
_cell.angle_beta   90.00
_cell.angle_gamma   90.00
#
_symmetry.space_group_name_H-M   'P 1'
#
loop_
_entity.id
_entity.type
_entity.pdbx_description
1 polymer ?
#
loop_
_entity_poly.entity_id
_entity_poly.type
_entity_poly.pdbx_seq_one_letter_code
_entity_poly.pdbx_strand_id
1 'polypeptide(L)'
;MARSGSIVLSLVLILVMPERTETTGDRLVAIGDLHGDYNNALRVLQLSNLTDGQGHWIGGTTHLVQTGDIVDRGPNSTALIDLFARLRGEASAAGGKVTCLLGNHELMVLTGDLRYVSKDELINLAAAAGRPATVDSGKAVWRGRVAASAPRG
;
A
#
# COMPACT_ATOMS: atom_id res chain seq x y z
N MET A 1 -29.53 9.18 -55.84
CA MET A 1 -29.01 10.22 -54.93
C MET A 1 -29.37 9.85 -53.49
N ALA A 2 -28.35 9.80 -52.63
CA ALA A 2 -28.28 9.80 -51.17
C ALA A 2 -29.33 9.05 -50.31
N ARG A 3 -28.84 8.02 -49.62
CA ARG A 3 -29.38 7.41 -48.40
C ARG A 3 -29.21 8.39 -47.22
N SER A 4 -30.20 8.53 -46.35
CA SER A 4 -30.01 9.10 -45.01
C SER A 4 -30.87 8.32 -44.01
N GLY A 5 -30.29 7.26 -43.45
CA GLY A 5 -30.81 6.60 -42.26
C GLY A 5 -30.07 7.13 -41.05
N SER A 6 -30.70 8.01 -40.27
CA SER A 6 -30.18 8.43 -38.98
C SER A 6 -30.34 7.30 -37.98
N ILE A 7 -29.26 6.57 -37.72
CA ILE A 7 -29.14 5.67 -36.58
C ILE A 7 -28.87 6.56 -35.37
N VAL A 8 -29.89 6.82 -34.56
CA VAL A 8 -29.71 7.41 -33.23
C VAL A 8 -29.05 6.35 -32.36
N LEU A 9 -27.73 6.47 -32.19
CA LEU A 9 -26.94 5.62 -31.31
C LEU A 9 -27.26 6.03 -29.87
N SER A 10 -28.21 5.34 -29.24
CA SER A 10 -28.47 5.46 -27.80
C SER A 10 -27.25 4.96 -27.03
N LEU A 11 -26.42 5.90 -26.58
CA LEU A 11 -25.33 5.64 -25.64
C LEU A 11 -25.94 5.36 -24.27
N VAL A 12 -26.30 4.10 -24.01
CA VAL A 12 -26.60 3.64 -22.65
C VAL A 12 -25.26 3.54 -21.93
N LEU A 13 -24.86 4.64 -21.29
CA LEU A 13 -23.81 4.61 -20.28
C LEU A 13 -24.34 3.78 -19.12
N ILE A 14 -24.09 2.48 -19.14
CA ILE A 14 -24.26 1.63 -17.96
C ILE A 14 -23.23 2.14 -16.96
N LEU A 15 -23.65 3.07 -16.10
CA LEU A 15 -22.98 3.34 -14.85
C LEU A 15 -23.01 2.00 -14.10
N VAL A 16 -21.91 1.25 -14.14
CA VAL A 16 -21.71 0.10 -13.25
C VAL A 16 -21.71 0.68 -11.84
N MET A 17 -22.89 0.78 -11.25
CA MET A 17 -23.03 0.97 -9.83
C MET A 17 -22.36 -0.26 -9.21
N PRO A 18 -21.34 -0.11 -8.34
CA PRO A 18 -20.85 -1.26 -7.61
C PRO A 18 -22.05 -1.82 -6.85
N GLU A 19 -22.32 -3.10 -7.09
CA GLU A 19 -23.33 -3.85 -6.37
C GLU A 19 -23.02 -3.67 -4.88
N ARG A 20 -23.90 -2.95 -4.16
CA ARG A 20 -23.77 -2.84 -2.70
C ARG A 20 -24.03 -4.22 -2.17
N THR A 21 -22.96 -4.91 -1.77
CA THR A 21 -23.09 -6.07 -0.91
C THR A 21 -23.72 -5.56 0.38
N GLU A 22 -25.01 -5.85 0.57
CA GLU A 22 -25.67 -5.73 1.87
C GLU A 22 -24.93 -6.67 2.82
N THR A 23 -23.93 -6.14 3.53
CA THR A 23 -23.24 -6.90 4.56
C THR A 23 -24.16 -6.98 5.75
N THR A 24 -24.58 -8.20 6.08
CA THR A 24 -25.18 -8.50 7.39
C THR A 24 -24.13 -8.21 8.46
N GLY A 25 -24.04 -6.96 8.93
CA GLY A 25 -23.28 -6.58 10.13
C GLY A 25 -21.75 -6.77 10.08
N ASP A 26 -21.10 -6.69 8.93
CA ASP A 26 -19.64 -6.85 8.86
C ASP A 26 -18.93 -5.57 9.33
N ARG A 27 -18.23 -5.69 10.46
CA ARG A 27 -17.40 -4.61 11.03
C ARG A 27 -16.35 -4.17 10.02
N LEU A 28 -16.23 -2.86 9.78
CA LEU A 28 -15.18 -2.26 8.96
C LEU A 28 -14.29 -1.37 9.83
N VAL A 29 -12.97 -1.52 9.68
CA VAL A 29 -11.96 -0.67 10.34
C VAL A 29 -11.05 -0.08 9.28
N ALA A 30 -10.90 1.25 9.28
CA ALA A 30 -9.95 1.95 8.43
C ALA A 30 -8.76 2.45 9.25
N ILE A 31 -7.55 2.18 8.81
CA ILE A 31 -6.30 2.66 9.42
C ILE A 31 -5.56 3.52 8.38
N GLY A 32 -5.19 4.72 8.83
CA GLY A 32 -4.46 5.71 8.05
C GLY A 32 -2.97 5.43 7.89
N ASP A 33 -2.24 6.50 7.64
CA ASP A 33 -0.80 6.55 7.42
C ASP A 33 -0.03 5.90 8.58
N LEU A 34 0.93 5.05 8.25
CA LEU A 34 1.78 4.35 9.22
C LEU A 34 3.24 4.74 9.12
N HIS A 35 3.70 5.16 7.92
CA HIS A 35 5.01 5.75 7.71
C HIS A 35 6.16 5.03 8.42
N GLY A 36 6.31 3.74 8.16
CA GLY A 36 7.42 2.94 8.69
C GLY A 36 7.43 2.77 10.23
N ASP A 37 6.38 3.18 10.93
CA ASP A 37 6.26 3.04 12.39
C ASP A 37 5.58 1.73 12.79
N TYR A 38 6.38 0.67 12.78
CA TYR A 38 5.93 -0.68 13.10
C TYR A 38 5.30 -0.82 14.49
N ASN A 39 5.87 -0.15 15.50
CA ASN A 39 5.41 -0.29 16.88
C ASN A 39 4.04 0.37 17.08
N ASN A 40 3.84 1.56 16.53
CA ASN A 40 2.54 2.21 16.60
C ASN A 40 1.49 1.52 15.71
N ALA A 41 1.89 0.95 14.57
CA ALA A 41 0.97 0.14 13.76
C ALA A 41 0.43 -1.08 14.54
N LEU A 42 1.29 -1.84 15.22
CA LEU A 42 0.86 -2.95 16.09
C LEU A 42 -0.07 -2.45 17.20
N ARG A 43 0.26 -1.32 17.83
CA ARG A 43 -0.57 -0.71 18.88
C ARG A 43 -1.97 -0.37 18.36
N VAL A 44 -2.08 0.25 17.19
CA VAL A 44 -3.37 0.62 16.58
C VAL A 44 -4.19 -0.62 16.20
N LEU A 45 -3.53 -1.64 15.64
CA LEU A 45 -4.19 -2.91 15.29
C LEU A 45 -4.75 -3.62 16.54
N GLN A 46 -3.98 -3.63 17.63
CA GLN A 46 -4.41 -4.18 18.93
C GLN A 46 -5.55 -3.38 19.55
N LEU A 47 -5.44 -2.04 19.60
CA LEU A 47 -6.51 -1.17 20.11
C LEU A 47 -7.80 -1.31 19.30
N SER A 48 -7.68 -1.67 18.02
CA SER A 48 -8.80 -1.94 17.13
C SER A 48 -9.32 -3.37 17.21
N ASN A 49 -8.83 -4.21 18.14
CA ASN A 49 -9.17 -5.63 18.25
C ASN A 49 -9.04 -6.40 16.92
N LEU A 50 -8.03 -6.06 16.12
CA LEU A 50 -7.73 -6.75 14.86
C LEU A 50 -6.63 -7.80 15.07
N THR A 51 -5.72 -7.56 16.01
CA THR A 51 -4.62 -8.46 16.31
C THR A 51 -4.45 -8.72 17.81
N ASP A 52 -3.90 -9.88 18.15
CA ASP A 52 -3.49 -10.22 19.52
C ASP A 52 -2.17 -9.53 19.94
N GLY A 53 -1.65 -9.91 21.10
CA GLY A 53 -0.39 -9.40 21.66
C GLY A 53 0.85 -9.72 20.82
N GLN A 54 0.76 -10.73 19.95
CA GLN A 54 1.83 -11.20 19.07
C GLN A 54 1.67 -10.65 17.64
N GLY A 55 0.57 -9.95 17.35
CA GLY A 55 0.29 -9.38 16.04
C GLY A 55 -0.37 -10.36 15.07
N HIS A 56 -0.98 -11.44 15.56
CA HIS A 56 -1.79 -12.36 14.74
C HIS A 56 -3.25 -11.92 14.71
N TRP A 57 -3.93 -12.18 13.60
CA TRP A 57 -5.32 -11.80 13.38
C TRP A 57 -6.28 -12.43 14.39
N ILE A 58 -7.08 -11.58 15.04
CA ILE A 58 -8.23 -11.97 15.89
C ILE A 58 -9.51 -11.21 15.51
N GLY A 59 -9.50 -10.47 14.39
CA GLY A 59 -10.61 -9.63 13.94
C GLY A 59 -11.84 -10.38 13.42
N GLY A 60 -11.84 -11.72 13.39
CA GLY A 60 -12.94 -12.53 12.85
C GLY A 60 -13.27 -12.14 11.41
N THR A 61 -14.54 -11.85 11.13
CA THR A 61 -15.05 -11.43 9.81
C THR A 61 -14.81 -9.94 9.50
N THR A 62 -14.08 -9.20 10.35
CA THR A 62 -13.83 -7.76 10.15
C THR A 62 -13.13 -7.49 8.81
N HIS A 63 -13.54 -6.44 8.13
CA HIS A 63 -12.82 -5.87 6.98
C HIS A 63 -11.91 -4.73 7.44
N LEU A 64 -10.60 -4.96 7.41
CA LEU A 64 -9.58 -3.94 7.57
C LEU A 64 -9.25 -3.27 6.23
N VAL A 65 -9.31 -1.95 6.19
CA VAL A 65 -8.82 -1.12 5.09
C VAL A 65 -7.62 -0.29 5.57
N GLN A 66 -6.44 -0.57 5.05
CA GLN A 66 -5.27 0.29 5.19
C GLN A 66 -5.29 1.29 4.02
N THR A 67 -5.25 2.59 4.30
CA THR A 67 -5.57 3.63 3.30
C THR A 67 -4.38 4.16 2.50
N GLY A 68 -3.22 3.52 2.55
CA GLY A 68 -1.97 3.99 1.92
C GLY A 68 -1.00 4.64 2.91
N ASP A 69 0.18 5.03 2.43
CA ASP A 69 1.26 5.64 3.20
C ASP A 69 1.76 4.74 4.36
N ILE A 70 2.00 3.48 4.01
CA ILE A 70 2.70 2.50 4.86
C ILE A 70 4.19 2.83 4.93
N VAL A 71 4.76 3.30 3.81
CA VAL A 71 6.20 3.52 3.64
C VAL A 71 6.65 4.94 4.03
N ASP A 72 7.96 5.16 3.99
CA ASP A 72 8.67 6.41 4.30
C ASP A 72 8.65 6.85 5.76
N ARG A 73 9.47 7.87 6.08
CA ARG A 73 9.68 8.54 7.38
C ARG A 73 10.20 7.67 8.52
N GLY A 74 9.65 6.48 8.74
CA GLY A 74 10.11 5.51 9.72
C GLY A 74 11.10 4.51 9.13
N PRO A 75 11.74 3.66 9.97
CA PRO A 75 12.78 2.74 9.49
C PRO A 75 12.26 1.35 9.10
N ASN A 76 10.98 1.06 9.29
CA ASN A 76 10.45 -0.32 9.29
C ASN A 76 9.38 -0.60 8.22
N SER A 77 9.40 0.09 7.08
CA SER A 77 8.40 -0.12 6.03
C SER A 77 8.32 -1.56 5.53
N THR A 78 9.47 -2.25 5.37
CA THR A 78 9.49 -3.68 4.99
C THR A 78 8.74 -4.56 6.01
N ALA A 79 9.01 -4.35 7.30
CA ALA A 79 8.35 -5.11 8.36
C ALA A 79 6.83 -4.85 8.40
N LEU A 80 6.40 -3.62 8.09
CA LEU A 80 4.98 -3.30 7.95
C LEU A 80 4.36 -3.98 6.73
N ILE A 81 5.01 -3.95 5.57
CA ILE A 81 4.53 -4.62 4.37
C ILE A 81 4.36 -6.12 4.64
N ASP A 82 5.35 -6.76 5.28
CA ASP A 82 5.31 -8.17 5.66
C ASP A 82 4.18 -8.46 6.66
N LEU A 83 3.97 -7.58 7.64
CA LEU A 83 2.86 -7.66 8.60
C LEU A 83 1.50 -7.65 7.86
N PHE A 84 1.27 -6.67 6.99
CA PHE A 84 0.00 -6.57 6.25
C PHE A 84 -0.21 -7.71 5.26
N ALA A 85 0.86 -8.21 4.64
CA ALA A 85 0.81 -9.41 3.80
C ALA A 85 0.40 -10.65 4.61
N ARG A 86 0.98 -10.85 5.80
CA ARG A 86 0.60 -11.93 6.72
C ARG A 86 -0.85 -11.80 7.18
N LEU A 87 -1.24 -10.62 7.68
CA LEU A 87 -2.59 -10.36 8.17
C LEU A 87 -3.65 -10.58 7.09
N ARG A 88 -3.35 -10.30 5.82
CA ARG A 88 -4.26 -10.61 4.71
C ARG A 88 -4.56 -12.10 4.60
N GLY A 89 -3.55 -12.95 4.76
CA GLY A 89 -3.72 -14.41 4.77
C GLY A 89 -4.51 -14.88 5.99
N GLU A 90 -4.14 -14.41 7.18
CA GLU A 90 -4.79 -14.79 8.44
C GLU A 90 -6.26 -14.33 8.48
N ALA A 91 -6.55 -13.10 8.05
CA ALA A 91 -7.92 -12.58 7.96
C ALA A 91 -8.77 -13.40 7.01
N SER A 92 -8.24 -13.71 5.80
CA SER A 92 -8.96 -14.52 4.83
C SER A 92 -9.29 -15.91 5.37
N ALA A 93 -8.39 -16.52 6.14
CA ALA A 93 -8.62 -17.82 6.77
C ALA A 93 -9.72 -17.77 7.86
N ALA A 94 -9.89 -16.61 8.51
CA ALA A 94 -10.92 -16.37 9.53
C ALA A 94 -12.25 -15.82 8.97
N GLY A 95 -12.37 -15.68 7.65
CA GLY A 95 -13.55 -15.08 6.99
C GLY A 95 -13.58 -13.55 7.01
N GLY A 96 -12.50 -12.91 7.44
CA GLY A 96 -12.29 -11.46 7.35
C GLY A 96 -11.57 -11.06 6.07
N LYS A 97 -11.20 -9.77 5.98
CA LYS A 97 -10.55 -9.21 4.80
C LYS A 97 -9.57 -8.10 5.16
N VAL A 98 -8.42 -8.06 4.49
CA VAL A 98 -7.48 -6.92 4.56
C VAL A 98 -7.28 -6.35 3.17
N THR A 99 -7.61 -5.07 2.99
CA THR A 99 -7.39 -4.30 1.75
C THR A 99 -6.38 -3.21 2.04
N CYS A 100 -5.28 -3.17 1.28
CA CYS A 100 -4.30 -2.09 1.35
C CYS A 100 -4.43 -1.25 0.08
N LEU A 101 -4.62 0.06 0.25
CA LEU A 101 -4.61 1.02 -0.84
C LEU A 101 -3.20 1.52 -1.07
N LEU A 102 -2.97 2.13 -2.24
CA LEU A 102 -1.71 2.83 -2.53
C LEU A 102 -1.88 4.30 -2.17
N GLY A 103 -1.02 4.79 -1.29
CA GLY A 103 -0.89 6.20 -0.97
C GLY A 103 0.12 6.90 -1.89
N ASN A 104 0.30 8.20 -1.68
CA ASN A 104 1.27 8.97 -2.45
C ASN A 104 2.70 8.56 -2.12
N HIS A 105 3.01 8.16 -0.88
CA HIS A 105 4.37 7.73 -0.52
C HIS A 105 4.76 6.41 -1.20
N GLU A 106 3.84 5.45 -1.36
CA GLU A 106 4.13 4.25 -2.16
C GLU A 106 4.46 4.62 -3.61
N LEU A 107 3.69 5.53 -4.22
CA LEU A 107 3.95 5.98 -5.59
C LEU A 107 5.28 6.71 -5.71
N MET A 108 5.63 7.55 -4.73
CA MET A 108 6.91 8.26 -4.69
C MET A 108 8.09 7.28 -4.63
N VAL A 109 8.08 6.34 -3.69
CA VAL A 109 9.15 5.33 -3.55
C VAL A 109 9.26 4.48 -4.82
N LEU A 110 8.15 4.02 -5.37
CA LEU A 110 8.14 3.20 -6.60
C LEU A 110 8.69 3.94 -7.82
N THR A 111 8.52 5.26 -7.88
CA THR A 111 9.05 6.11 -8.96
C THR A 111 10.46 6.64 -8.69
N GLY A 112 11.07 6.26 -7.56
CA GLY A 112 12.43 6.63 -7.19
C GLY A 112 12.55 7.99 -6.49
N ASP A 113 11.43 8.59 -6.08
CA ASP A 113 11.43 9.80 -5.25
C ASP A 113 11.57 9.41 -3.77
N LEU A 114 12.81 9.41 -3.29
CA LEU A 114 13.18 8.95 -1.94
C LEU A 114 13.35 10.11 -0.94
N ARG A 115 12.79 11.30 -1.21
CA ARG A 115 13.00 12.50 -0.38
C ARG A 115 12.52 12.34 1.06
N TYR A 116 11.54 11.46 1.31
CA TYR A 116 10.96 11.23 2.64
C TYR A 116 11.33 9.88 3.26
N VAL A 117 12.07 9.04 2.54
CA VAL A 117 12.61 7.78 3.08
C VAL A 117 13.62 8.12 4.17
N SER A 118 13.50 7.49 5.34
CA SER A 118 14.43 7.75 6.42
C SER A 118 15.84 7.24 6.09
N LYS A 119 16.88 7.86 6.66
CA LYS A 119 18.26 7.37 6.49
C LYS A 119 18.41 5.94 6.99
N ASP A 120 17.79 5.64 8.12
CA ASP A 120 17.80 4.33 8.74
C ASP A 120 17.13 3.28 7.84
N GLU A 121 16.01 3.63 7.21
CA GLU A 121 15.36 2.77 6.22
C GLU A 121 16.28 2.47 5.02
N LEU A 122 16.95 3.48 4.46
CA LEU A 122 17.91 3.28 3.36
C LEU A 122 19.08 2.37 3.77
N ILE A 123 19.58 2.52 4.99
CA ILE A 123 20.63 1.66 5.55
C ILE A 123 20.12 0.22 5.68
N ASN A 124 18.92 0.03 6.24
CA ASN A 124 18.30 -1.28 6.41
C ASN A 124 18.09 -1.99 5.06
N LEU A 125 17.60 -1.27 4.06
CA LEU A 125 17.41 -1.79 2.70
C LEU A 125 18.75 -2.12 2.01
N ALA A 126 19.77 -1.27 2.17
CA ALA A 126 21.10 -1.54 1.62
C ALA A 126 21.73 -2.79 2.26
N ALA A 127 21.61 -2.93 3.59
CA ALA A 127 22.07 -4.09 4.32
C ALA A 127 21.36 -5.37 3.88
N ALA A 128 20.03 -5.34 3.75
CA ALA A 128 19.23 -6.46 3.26
C ALA A 128 19.60 -6.87 1.82
N ALA A 129 20.00 -5.90 0.98
CA ALA A 129 20.46 -6.14 -0.38
C ALA A 129 21.95 -6.55 -0.48
N GLY A 130 22.67 -6.68 0.64
CA GLY A 130 24.11 -6.98 0.65
C GLY A 130 24.98 -5.89 0.03
N ARG A 131 24.52 -4.62 0.04
CA ARG A 131 25.22 -3.47 -0.54
C ARG A 131 25.80 -2.58 0.56
N PRO A 132 27.01 -2.01 0.37
CA PRO A 132 27.55 -1.05 1.33
C PRO A 132 26.66 0.19 1.38
N ALA A 133 26.25 0.60 2.58
CA ALA A 133 25.41 1.77 2.82
C ALA A 133 26.18 3.07 2.53
N THR A 134 26.35 3.40 1.25
CA THR A 134 26.85 4.71 0.83
C THR A 134 25.64 5.60 0.56
N VAL A 135 25.04 6.11 1.64
CA VAL A 135 23.93 7.05 1.56
C VAL A 135 24.54 8.45 1.50
N ASP A 136 24.83 8.95 0.29
CA ASP A 136 25.26 10.34 0.12
C ASP A 136 24.09 11.27 0.52
N SER A 137 24.37 12.10 1.52
CA SER A 137 23.40 12.82 2.36
C SER A 137 22.75 14.02 1.66
N GLY A 138 22.97 14.22 0.36
CA GLY A 138 22.39 15.32 -0.41
C GLY A 138 21.14 14.95 -1.21
N LYS A 139 21.09 13.73 -1.76
CA LYS A 139 20.00 13.16 -2.57
C LYS A 139 20.24 11.65 -2.53
N ALA A 140 19.33 10.85 -1.98
CA ALA A 140 19.44 9.40 -2.04
C ALA A 140 19.30 8.94 -3.50
N VAL A 141 20.39 8.97 -4.26
CA VAL A 141 20.42 8.47 -5.64
C VAL A 141 20.75 6.99 -5.57
N TRP A 142 19.72 6.15 -5.61
CA TRP A 142 19.89 4.73 -5.92
C TRP A 142 20.26 4.59 -7.41
N ARG A 143 21.55 4.54 -7.74
CA ARG A 143 22.00 4.08 -9.09
C ARG A 143 21.86 2.56 -9.18
N GLY A 144 20.62 2.08 -9.08
CA GLY A 144 20.22 0.77 -9.59
C GLY A 144 19.91 0.94 -11.08
N ARG A 145 20.55 0.14 -11.92
CA ARG A 145 20.48 0.21 -13.38
C ARG A 145 19.04 -0.03 -13.89
N VAL A 146 18.24 1.03 -13.98
CA VAL A 146 17.27 1.17 -15.08
C VAL A 146 17.97 2.10 -16.07
N ALA A 147 18.56 1.50 -17.10
CA ALA A 147 19.11 2.24 -18.22
C ALA A 147 17.94 2.89 -18.99
N ALA A 148 17.40 3.99 -18.48
CA ALA A 148 16.67 4.93 -19.31
C ALA A 148 17.74 5.73 -20.07
N SER A 149 17.84 5.46 -21.36
CA SER A 149 18.67 6.17 -22.32
C SER A 149 18.45 7.68 -22.22
N ALA A 150 19.45 8.43 -21.75
CA ALA A 150 19.49 9.86 -22.00
C ALA A 150 19.82 10.10 -23.50
N PRO A 151 19.19 11.08 -24.17
CA PRO A 151 19.54 11.42 -25.54
C PRO A 151 20.96 11.99 -25.55
N ARG A 152 21.79 11.48 -26.45
CA ARG A 152 23.13 12.03 -26.69
C ARG A 152 22.96 13.39 -27.35
N GLY A 153 23.44 14.44 -26.68
CA GLY A 153 23.86 15.68 -27.33
C GLY A 153 25.26 15.52 -27.92
#